data_AF-A0A388K3S3-F1
#
_entry.id   AF-A0A388K3S3-F1
#
_cell.length_a   1.000
_cell.length_b   1.000
_cell.length_c   1.000
_cell.angle_alpha   90.00
_cell.angle_beta   90.00
_cell.angle_gamma   90.00
#
_symmetry.space_group_name_H-M   'P 1'
#
loop_
_entity.id
_entity.type
_entity.pdbx_description
1 polymer ?
#
loop_
_entity_poly.entity_id
_entity_poly.type
_entity_poly.pdbx_seq_one_letter_code
_entity_poly.pdbx_strand_id
1 'polypeptide(L)'
;MTMDVARTLSTAVQCAPAGALDTAANRNASAPPRSSMLKSVPVTASWHSSGSPRRSRSARISAESVITGGGERRTSFLGTAVALRKALALPALDLLTPCQLREQRVLIGRIRIVVSSSLQETTAFTHVEQQGRVPHPVPTDPLKVVMMQAFNWDSCKKGGWYKNLKGKAADLADAGVTDIWLPPPSQAADPHGYLPGQLYNMNESRYGNEEELKAMIDEMHKNDIGCLMDLVLNHRSASKQDNQGRWNIYLGGAGNGKLDWGPWALTCDGIYNSGGSGRPDTGEKCAYAPDVDHTNKRVQDELVEWMLWMRHHMGFDGWRFDFVKGYAAEYVTMYSDRTDPTFNVAELWTDMRYENGKLAFDQNAHRQVMCSWIDKTKGRCGCFDFTTKGILQEAVKNNEYWRLRDRDGKPPGLIGWYPRKSVTFIDNHDTGSSQNFWPFPSDQVMQGYAYILTHPGNPCLFYDHYFDWGLKEEIKNLVKLRQRNGVHAKSPVKILAAESDMYVAEVIGTSGSVILKLGPRYDMGKLTPSKGDWRKAASGRNYSVWEKIPVPIPAPLPTFAAGLDAEPLPELARMLLDETSNKEEGAQKGGVGV
;
A
#
# COMPACT_ATOMS: atom_id res chain seq x y z
N MET A 1 9.65 7.19 -59.63
CA MET A 1 10.82 8.08 -59.79
C MET A 1 10.56 9.35 -59.00
N THR A 2 11.42 9.88 -58.12
CA THR A 2 12.53 9.31 -57.30
C THR A 2 13.16 10.48 -56.52
N MET A 3 13.38 10.32 -55.19
CA MET A 3 14.49 10.93 -54.40
C MET A 3 14.51 12.49 -54.26
N ASP A 4 15.19 13.18 -53.33
CA ASP A 4 15.84 12.93 -52.00
C ASP A 4 16.25 14.35 -51.45
N VAL A 5 16.72 14.69 -50.23
CA VAL A 5 17.01 14.12 -48.88
C VAL A 5 17.08 15.37 -47.94
N ALA A 6 16.54 15.49 -46.72
CA ALA A 6 16.53 14.70 -45.48
C ALA A 6 17.72 14.98 -44.49
N ARG A 7 17.42 14.98 -43.17
CA ARG A 7 18.32 15.25 -42.01
C ARG A 7 18.72 16.74 -41.83
N THR A 8 19.10 17.27 -40.66
CA THR A 8 19.41 16.71 -39.30
C THR A 8 18.98 17.77 -38.26
N LEU A 9 18.46 17.50 -37.06
CA LEU A 9 19.16 16.95 -35.88
C LEU A 9 18.17 16.39 -34.84
N SER A 10 18.54 15.29 -34.20
CA SER A 10 17.97 14.80 -32.95
C SER A 10 19.05 14.04 -32.20
N THR A 11 19.25 14.35 -30.91
CA THR A 11 20.33 13.78 -30.08
C THR A 11 19.71 12.90 -28.99
N ALA A 12 19.68 11.59 -29.23
CA ALA A 12 19.28 10.61 -28.22
C ALA A 12 20.42 10.37 -27.22
N VAL A 13 20.13 10.43 -25.93
CA VAL A 13 21.03 9.96 -24.88
C VAL A 13 20.72 8.50 -24.62
N GLN A 14 21.61 7.60 -25.04
CA GLN A 14 21.50 6.17 -24.74
C GLN A 14 22.26 5.84 -23.46
N CYS A 15 21.56 5.31 -22.45
CA CYS A 15 22.23 4.69 -21.31
C CYS A 15 22.71 3.28 -21.69
N ALA A 16 23.96 2.95 -21.40
CA ALA A 16 24.53 1.62 -21.58
C ALA A 16 24.61 0.88 -20.24
N PRO A 17 24.31 -0.43 -20.18
CA PRO A 17 24.41 -1.21 -18.94
C PRO A 17 25.88 -1.51 -18.59
N ALA A 18 26.21 -1.52 -17.30
CA ALA A 18 27.54 -1.88 -16.83
C ALA A 18 27.75 -3.41 -16.85
N GLY A 19 28.71 -3.89 -17.65
CA GLY A 19 29.11 -5.30 -17.76
C GLY A 19 30.62 -5.44 -17.89
N ALA A 20 31.21 -6.41 -17.19
CA ALA A 20 32.65 -6.51 -16.96
C ALA A 20 33.47 -7.01 -18.18
N LEU A 21 34.76 -6.61 -18.23
CA LEU A 21 35.97 -7.20 -18.86
C LEU A 21 37.09 -6.11 -18.78
N ASP A 22 38.39 -6.36 -18.63
CA ASP A 22 39.13 -7.48 -18.02
C ASP A 22 40.56 -7.01 -17.61
N THR A 23 41.42 -7.90 -17.13
CA THR A 23 42.75 -7.63 -16.58
C THR A 23 43.77 -6.93 -17.50
N ALA A 24 44.57 -6.02 -16.95
CA ALA A 24 46.00 -5.87 -17.29
C ALA A 24 46.82 -5.27 -16.13
N ALA A 25 48.04 -5.78 -15.95
CA ALA A 25 48.91 -5.57 -14.79
C ALA A 25 49.44 -4.13 -14.57
N ASN A 26 49.76 -3.83 -13.30
CA ASN A 26 51.12 -3.39 -12.97
C ASN A 26 51.57 -3.92 -11.58
N ARG A 27 52.88 -4.03 -11.36
CA ARG A 27 53.49 -4.52 -10.11
C ARG A 27 54.32 -3.42 -9.45
N ASN A 28 54.29 -3.31 -8.11
CA ASN A 28 55.49 -3.45 -7.26
C ASN A 28 55.28 -3.16 -5.75
N ALA A 29 56.24 -3.67 -4.96
CA ALA A 29 56.73 -3.13 -3.67
C ALA A 29 55.87 -3.22 -2.38
N SER A 30 56.08 -4.33 -1.67
CA SER A 30 56.59 -4.39 -0.27
C SER A 30 55.80 -3.83 0.95
N ALA A 31 55.39 -4.80 1.78
CA ALA A 31 55.54 -4.88 3.25
C ALA A 31 54.55 -4.13 4.20
N PRO A 32 54.08 -4.79 5.28
CA PRO A 32 53.22 -4.20 6.33
C PRO A 32 54.02 -3.61 7.50
N PRO A 33 53.37 -3.01 8.52
CA PRO A 33 53.25 -3.77 9.78
C PRO A 33 52.03 -3.47 10.68
N ARG A 34 51.89 -4.33 11.71
CA ARG A 34 51.29 -4.11 13.05
C ARG A 34 49.75 -4.07 13.20
N SER A 35 49.27 -5.16 13.79
CA SER A 35 48.11 -5.17 14.69
C SER A 35 48.32 -4.31 15.94
N SER A 36 47.22 -3.90 16.58
CA SER A 36 47.18 -3.60 18.00
C SER A 36 45.96 -4.26 18.63
N MET A 37 46.18 -5.10 19.64
CA MET A 37 45.11 -5.58 20.51
C MET A 37 44.80 -4.50 21.54
N LEU A 38 43.52 -4.30 21.86
CA LEU A 38 43.13 -3.85 23.20
C LEU A 38 42.07 -4.81 23.75
N LYS A 39 42.25 -5.19 25.02
CA LYS A 39 41.43 -6.20 25.70
C LYS A 39 40.27 -5.57 26.45
N SER A 40 39.24 -6.37 26.66
CA SER A 40 38.08 -6.09 27.49
C SER A 40 38.42 -5.88 28.97
N VAL A 41 37.63 -5.03 29.63
CA VAL A 41 37.25 -5.17 31.05
C VAL A 41 35.74 -4.90 31.14
N PRO A 42 34.93 -5.79 31.75
CA PRO A 42 33.49 -5.58 31.91
C PRO A 42 33.17 -4.77 33.18
N VAL A 43 31.99 -4.15 33.22
CA VAL A 43 31.40 -3.62 34.45
C VAL A 43 30.05 -4.31 34.69
N THR A 44 29.98 -5.11 35.74
CA THR A 44 28.76 -5.76 36.24
C THR A 44 28.11 -4.89 37.31
N ALA A 45 26.80 -4.65 37.18
CA ALA A 45 26.00 -4.02 38.24
C ALA A 45 24.56 -4.54 38.20
N SER A 46 24.28 -5.57 39.00
CA SER A 46 22.94 -6.13 39.23
C SER A 46 22.39 -5.62 40.55
N TRP A 47 21.19 -5.04 40.57
CA TRP A 47 20.42 -4.82 41.80
C TRP A 47 18.94 -5.17 41.59
N HIS A 48 18.23 -5.47 42.68
CA HIS A 48 16.94 -6.15 42.68
C HIS A 48 15.71 -5.24 42.61
N SER A 49 14.58 -5.88 42.33
CA SER A 49 13.22 -5.37 42.20
C SER A 49 12.69 -4.52 43.36
N SER A 50 11.84 -3.54 43.04
CA SER A 50 10.49 -3.40 43.64
C SER A 50 9.62 -2.41 42.85
N GLY A 51 8.30 -2.41 43.09
CA GLY A 51 7.40 -1.33 42.65
C GLY A 51 6.61 -1.57 41.35
N SER A 52 5.35 -2.03 41.48
CA SER A 52 4.38 -2.06 40.38
C SER A 52 3.35 -0.93 40.53
N PRO A 53 3.04 -0.16 39.46
CA PRO A 53 1.83 0.63 39.37
C PRO A 53 0.78 -0.02 38.44
N ARG A 54 -0.48 0.04 38.87
CA ARG A 54 -1.64 -0.59 38.22
C ARG A 54 -1.93 0.02 36.83
N ARG A 55 -2.46 -0.80 35.92
CA ARG A 55 -3.12 -0.33 34.67
C ARG A 55 -4.27 0.64 35.01
N SER A 56 -4.20 1.87 34.51
CA SER A 56 -5.38 2.73 34.35
C SER A 56 -6.06 2.44 33.01
N ARG A 57 -7.40 2.43 32.99
CA ARG A 57 -8.17 2.29 31.74
C ARG A 57 -8.16 3.64 31.01
N SER A 58 -7.70 3.67 29.76
CA SER A 58 -7.87 4.85 28.90
C SER A 58 -9.33 4.91 28.43
N ALA A 59 -10.12 5.80 29.02
CA ALA A 59 -11.46 6.10 28.51
C ALA A 59 -11.35 6.93 27.22
N ARG A 60 -11.87 6.41 26.10
CA ARG A 60 -12.18 7.26 24.94
C ARG A 60 -13.38 8.12 25.30
N ILE A 61 -13.21 9.43 25.33
CA ILE A 61 -14.32 10.38 25.33
C ILE A 61 -14.50 10.84 23.88
N SER A 62 -15.63 10.50 23.26
CA SER A 62 -16.03 10.96 21.94
C SER A 62 -16.53 12.42 22.02
N ALA A 63 -15.84 13.34 21.36
CA ALA A 63 -16.15 14.77 21.39
C ALA A 63 -17.19 15.16 20.32
N GLU A 64 -18.31 14.44 20.25
CA GLU A 64 -19.42 14.68 19.32
C GLU A 64 -20.66 15.17 20.08
N SER A 65 -20.80 16.50 20.28
CA SER A 65 -22.10 17.18 20.58
C SER A 65 -22.03 18.67 21.01
N VAL A 66 -21.18 19.55 20.42
CA VAL A 66 -21.35 21.02 20.58
C VAL A 66 -21.01 21.84 19.31
N ILE A 67 -21.77 21.70 18.22
CA ILE A 67 -21.96 22.79 17.23
C ILE A 67 -23.41 22.78 16.70
N THR A 68 -24.30 23.52 17.36
CA THR A 68 -25.52 24.06 16.76
C THR A 68 -25.74 25.48 17.29
N GLY A 69 -25.92 26.45 16.39
CA GLY A 69 -26.04 27.87 16.73
C GLY A 69 -25.11 28.76 15.91
N GLY A 70 -25.59 29.21 14.75
CA GLY A 70 -24.89 30.23 13.96
C GLY A 70 -24.97 31.61 14.64
N GLY A 71 -23.91 32.40 14.55
CA GLY A 71 -23.87 33.76 15.07
C GLY A 71 -22.45 34.26 15.26
N GLU A 72 -21.99 35.15 14.39
CA GLU A 72 -20.66 35.76 14.50
C GLU A 72 -20.50 36.52 15.83
N ARG A 73 -19.40 36.28 16.54
CA ARG A 73 -18.86 37.23 17.52
C ARG A 73 -17.38 36.96 17.79
N ARG A 74 -16.53 37.92 17.42
CA ARG A 74 -15.09 37.90 17.77
C ARG A 74 -14.94 37.90 19.29
N THR A 75 -14.45 36.81 19.87
CA THR A 75 -14.09 36.74 21.30
C THR A 75 -12.62 37.10 21.49
N SER A 76 -12.31 37.87 22.53
CA SER A 76 -10.94 38.31 22.82
C SER A 76 -10.13 37.23 23.53
N PHE A 77 -8.80 37.32 23.45
CA PHE A 77 -7.83 36.33 23.96
C PHE A 77 -8.04 35.87 25.41
N LEU A 78 -8.67 36.70 26.26
CA LEU A 78 -8.96 36.36 27.66
C LEU A 78 -10.13 35.38 27.80
N GLY A 79 -11.14 35.45 26.93
CA GLY A 79 -12.34 34.63 27.01
C GLY A 79 -12.07 33.15 26.74
N THR A 80 -11.23 32.85 25.76
CA THR A 80 -10.88 31.47 25.36
C THR A 80 -10.26 30.67 26.52
N ALA A 81 -9.39 31.30 27.32
CA ALA A 81 -8.74 30.66 28.46
C ALA A 81 -9.71 30.32 29.61
N VAL A 82 -10.73 31.16 29.83
CA VAL A 82 -11.77 30.93 30.84
C VAL A 82 -12.74 29.83 30.38
N ALA A 83 -13.12 29.84 29.09
CA ALA A 83 -13.96 28.80 28.49
C ALA A 83 -13.30 27.41 28.58
N LEU A 84 -12.03 27.30 28.20
CA LEU A 84 -11.28 26.04 28.25
C LEU A 84 -11.14 25.49 29.68
N ARG A 85 -10.98 26.37 30.69
CA ARG A 85 -10.96 25.98 32.11
C ARG A 85 -12.29 25.39 32.58
N LYS A 86 -13.42 26.00 32.19
CA LYS A 86 -14.76 25.48 32.53
C LYS A 86 -15.03 24.12 31.87
N ALA A 87 -14.69 23.96 30.59
CA ALA A 87 -14.90 22.71 29.85
C ALA A 87 -14.07 21.53 30.40
N LEU A 88 -12.95 21.80 31.08
CA LEU A 88 -12.02 20.78 31.59
C LEU A 88 -12.06 20.63 33.13
N ALA A 89 -13.02 21.25 33.82
CA ALA A 89 -13.21 21.19 35.28
C ALA A 89 -11.93 21.45 36.11
N LEU A 90 -11.03 22.31 35.62
CA LEU A 90 -9.73 22.54 36.25
C LEU A 90 -9.85 23.43 37.51
N PRO A 91 -9.14 23.11 38.61
CA PRO A 91 -9.19 23.88 39.86
C PRO A 91 -8.67 25.31 39.70
N ALA A 92 -9.11 26.18 40.62
CA ALA A 92 -8.66 27.56 40.74
C ALA A 92 -7.13 27.64 40.90
N LEU A 93 -6.53 28.73 40.38
CA LEU A 93 -5.07 28.91 40.40
C LEU A 93 -4.53 29.05 41.81
N ASP A 94 -5.32 29.64 42.71
CA ASP A 94 -4.92 30.09 44.05
C ASP A 94 -4.82 28.93 45.07
N LEU A 95 -5.05 27.69 44.61
CA LEU A 95 -4.98 26.45 45.39
C LEU A 95 -3.93 25.46 44.84
N LEU A 96 -3.07 25.88 43.91
CA LEU A 96 -2.10 25.00 43.23
C LEU A 96 -0.66 25.27 43.65
N THR A 97 0.08 24.19 43.95
CA THR A 97 1.52 24.26 44.21
C THR A 97 2.32 24.64 42.94
N PRO A 98 3.54 25.19 43.08
CA PRO A 98 4.39 25.51 41.94
C PRO A 98 4.66 24.34 40.97
N CYS A 99 4.64 23.09 41.47
CA CYS A 99 4.77 21.90 40.62
C CYS A 99 3.53 21.68 39.75
N GLN A 100 2.34 21.70 40.33
CA GLN A 100 1.06 21.52 39.62
C GLN A 100 0.81 22.64 38.60
N LEU A 101 1.25 23.88 38.91
CA LEU A 101 1.23 25.00 37.95
C LEU A 101 2.15 24.76 36.74
N ARG A 102 3.28 24.06 36.91
CA ARG A 102 4.17 23.67 35.82
C ARG A 102 3.55 22.59 34.94
N GLU A 103 2.89 21.60 35.54
CA GLU A 103 2.18 20.54 34.82
C GLU A 103 0.97 21.08 34.05
N GLN A 104 0.14 21.96 34.64
CA GLN A 104 -0.93 22.64 33.91
C GLN A 104 -0.41 23.44 32.71
N ARG A 105 0.74 24.12 32.83
CA ARG A 105 1.35 24.84 31.69
C ARG A 105 1.76 23.90 30.56
N VAL A 106 2.32 22.72 30.86
CA VAL A 106 2.65 21.69 29.86
C VAL A 106 1.38 21.13 29.21
N LEU A 107 0.34 20.84 29.99
CA LEU A 107 -0.94 20.33 29.48
C LEU A 107 -1.64 21.36 28.57
N ILE A 108 -1.73 22.62 28.99
CA ILE A 108 -2.27 23.73 28.19
C ILE A 108 -1.43 23.92 26.91
N GLY A 109 -0.11 23.81 27.00
CA GLY A 109 0.77 23.84 25.82
C GLY A 109 0.46 22.75 24.80
N ARG A 110 0.27 21.50 25.26
CA ARG A 110 -0.12 20.37 24.40
C ARG A 110 -1.51 20.56 23.78
N ILE A 111 -2.50 20.99 24.56
CA ILE A 111 -3.84 21.28 24.04
C ILE A 111 -3.79 22.41 23.00
N ARG A 112 -2.97 23.44 23.21
CA ARG A 112 -2.81 24.56 22.27
C ARG A 112 -2.19 24.11 20.93
N ILE A 113 -1.34 23.09 20.92
CA ILE A 113 -0.82 22.48 19.69
C ILE A 113 -1.94 21.74 18.95
N VAL A 114 -2.73 20.90 19.64
CA VAL A 114 -3.85 20.14 19.04
C VAL A 114 -4.93 21.07 18.50
N VAL A 115 -5.26 22.15 19.22
CA VAL A 115 -6.19 23.18 18.72
C VAL A 115 -5.59 23.95 17.54
N SER A 116 -4.27 24.16 17.50
CA SER A 116 -3.62 24.81 16.35
C SER A 116 -3.61 23.94 15.09
N SER A 117 -3.42 22.62 15.21
CA SER A 117 -3.53 21.71 14.05
C SER A 117 -4.98 21.58 13.57
N SER A 118 -5.93 21.47 14.51
CA SER A 118 -7.36 21.46 14.18
C SER A 118 -7.83 22.78 13.55
N LEU A 119 -7.27 23.92 13.95
CA LEU A 119 -7.52 25.19 13.28
C LEU A 119 -6.94 25.22 11.85
N GLN A 120 -5.73 24.67 11.64
CA GLN A 120 -5.16 24.54 10.29
C GLN A 120 -6.02 23.63 9.40
N GLU A 121 -6.51 22.51 9.92
CA GLU A 121 -7.51 21.65 9.26
C GLU A 121 -8.76 22.47 8.88
N THR A 122 -9.38 23.20 9.82
CA THR A 122 -10.56 24.02 9.49
C THR A 122 -10.27 25.10 8.43
N THR A 123 -9.10 25.74 8.43
CA THR A 123 -8.77 26.72 7.39
C THR A 123 -8.59 26.11 5.99
N ALA A 124 -8.13 24.85 5.91
CA ALA A 124 -8.11 24.12 4.65
C ALA A 124 -9.54 23.77 4.19
N PHE A 125 -10.38 23.28 5.11
CA PHE A 125 -11.79 22.97 4.83
C PHE A 125 -12.59 24.20 4.35
N THR A 126 -12.42 25.38 4.96
CA THR A 126 -13.18 26.60 4.61
C THR A 126 -12.98 27.11 3.18
N HIS A 127 -11.95 26.63 2.45
CA HIS A 127 -11.79 26.93 1.02
C HIS A 127 -12.37 25.85 0.09
N VAL A 128 -12.67 24.65 0.58
CA VAL A 128 -13.22 23.54 -0.22
C VAL A 128 -14.75 23.62 -0.33
N GLU A 129 -15.43 24.15 0.69
CA GLU A 129 -16.91 24.22 0.74
C GLU A 129 -17.54 25.01 -0.43
N GLN A 130 -16.80 25.87 -1.13
CA GLN A 130 -17.34 26.66 -2.26
C GLN A 130 -17.62 25.85 -3.55
N GLN A 131 -17.29 24.55 -3.62
CA GLN A 131 -17.57 23.71 -4.80
C GLN A 131 -18.50 22.51 -4.56
N GLY A 132 -18.97 22.27 -3.33
CA GLY A 132 -19.96 21.21 -3.03
C GLY A 132 -19.50 19.75 -3.23
N ARG A 133 -18.33 19.51 -3.82
CA ARG A 133 -17.69 18.20 -3.93
C ARG A 133 -17.11 17.81 -2.57
N VAL A 134 -17.76 16.88 -1.88
CA VAL A 134 -17.17 16.15 -0.76
C VAL A 134 -16.56 14.87 -1.32
N PRO A 135 -15.22 14.72 -1.40
CA PRO A 135 -14.62 13.45 -1.73
C PRO A 135 -14.86 12.50 -0.56
N HIS A 136 -15.59 11.42 -0.81
CA HIS A 136 -15.74 10.31 0.13
C HIS A 136 -14.65 9.28 -0.21
N PRO A 137 -13.60 9.11 0.62
CA PRO A 137 -12.53 8.19 0.29
C PRO A 137 -13.05 6.75 0.21
N VAL A 138 -12.73 6.04 -0.86
CA VAL A 138 -13.17 4.66 -1.08
C VAL A 138 -12.49 3.75 -0.04
N PRO A 139 -13.22 3.07 0.87
CA PRO A 139 -12.59 2.33 1.96
C PRO A 139 -11.90 1.03 1.51
N THR A 140 -10.65 1.13 1.07
CA THR A 140 -9.84 -0.02 0.65
C THR A 140 -9.66 -1.03 1.80
N ASP A 141 -10.04 -2.30 1.59
CA ASP A 141 -9.64 -3.41 2.47
C ASP A 141 -8.24 -3.92 2.07
N PRO A 142 -7.17 -3.67 2.87
CA PRO A 142 -5.80 -4.06 2.55
C PRO A 142 -5.53 -5.57 2.70
N LEU A 143 -6.57 -6.41 2.70
CA LEU A 143 -6.50 -7.84 2.44
C LEU A 143 -7.12 -8.24 1.10
N LYS A 144 -8.00 -7.42 0.51
CA LYS A 144 -8.77 -7.77 -0.69
C LYS A 144 -8.37 -7.01 -1.96
N VAL A 145 -7.42 -6.09 -1.87
CA VAL A 145 -6.91 -5.29 -2.99
C VAL A 145 -6.63 -6.15 -4.22
N VAL A 146 -7.26 -5.78 -5.34
CA VAL A 146 -6.89 -6.17 -6.70
C VAL A 146 -6.64 -4.85 -7.42
N MET A 147 -5.37 -4.46 -7.48
CA MET A 147 -4.96 -3.18 -8.04
C MET A 147 -4.85 -3.29 -9.57
N MET A 148 -4.94 -2.17 -10.29
CA MET A 148 -4.46 -2.07 -11.67
C MET A 148 -3.58 -0.83 -11.83
N GLN A 149 -2.38 -0.98 -12.41
CA GLN A 149 -1.68 0.16 -13.01
C GLN A 149 -2.47 0.60 -14.25
N ALA A 150 -3.18 1.72 -14.15
CA ALA A 150 -4.11 2.23 -15.16
C ALA A 150 -3.41 3.12 -16.21
N PHE A 151 -2.16 2.82 -16.54
CA PHE A 151 -1.38 3.49 -17.58
C PHE A 151 -0.23 2.62 -18.05
N ASN A 152 0.29 2.96 -19.22
CA ASN A 152 1.50 2.40 -19.80
C ASN A 152 2.48 3.56 -20.13
N TRP A 153 3.70 3.27 -20.59
CA TRP A 153 4.67 4.34 -20.85
C TRP A 153 4.22 5.28 -21.99
N ASP A 154 3.57 4.73 -23.03
CA ASP A 154 3.03 5.49 -24.15
C ASP A 154 1.68 6.19 -23.86
N SER A 155 1.08 6.05 -22.68
CA SER A 155 -0.21 6.66 -22.33
C SER A 155 -0.19 8.19 -22.46
N CYS A 156 0.96 8.82 -22.21
CA CYS A 156 1.17 10.26 -22.41
C CYS A 156 1.14 10.70 -23.89
N LYS A 157 1.33 9.77 -24.83
CA LYS A 157 1.35 10.00 -26.29
C LYS A 157 -0.03 9.80 -26.92
N LYS A 158 -0.93 9.08 -26.24
CA LYS A 158 -2.29 8.77 -26.70
C LYS A 158 -3.23 9.99 -26.62
N GLY A 159 -3.02 10.89 -25.66
CA GLY A 159 -3.83 12.09 -25.42
C GLY A 159 -5.20 11.81 -24.79
N GLY A 160 -5.70 12.71 -23.95
CA GLY A 160 -7.01 12.55 -23.27
C GLY A 160 -7.10 11.27 -22.43
N TRP A 161 -5.99 10.85 -21.79
CA TRP A 161 -5.89 9.60 -21.06
C TRP A 161 -6.93 9.49 -19.93
N TYR A 162 -7.16 10.57 -19.18
CA TYR A 162 -8.19 10.56 -18.12
C TYR A 162 -9.61 10.39 -18.69
N LYS A 163 -9.91 10.93 -19.88
CA LYS A 163 -11.18 10.66 -20.59
C LYS A 163 -11.29 9.19 -21.02
N ASN A 164 -10.19 8.58 -21.47
CA ASN A 164 -10.14 7.15 -21.80
C ASN A 164 -10.41 6.26 -20.57
N LEU A 165 -9.74 6.54 -19.45
CA LEU A 165 -9.95 5.83 -18.18
C LEU A 165 -11.36 6.02 -17.62
N LYS A 166 -11.93 7.23 -17.69
CA LYS A 166 -13.31 7.49 -17.27
C LYS A 166 -14.30 6.57 -18.00
N GLY A 167 -14.10 6.38 -19.31
CA GLY A 167 -14.89 5.44 -20.12
C GLY A 167 -14.70 3.95 -19.79
N LYS A 168 -13.80 3.60 -18.87
CA LYS A 168 -13.49 2.23 -18.44
C LYS A 168 -13.89 1.91 -17.00
N ALA A 169 -14.42 2.87 -16.22
CA ALA A 169 -14.69 2.67 -14.78
C ALA A 169 -15.60 1.45 -14.51
N ALA A 170 -16.74 1.34 -15.19
CA ALA A 170 -17.63 0.17 -15.07
C ALA A 170 -16.97 -1.14 -15.55
N ASP A 171 -16.10 -1.05 -16.57
CA ASP A 171 -15.37 -2.19 -17.15
C ASP A 171 -14.29 -2.74 -16.19
N LEU A 172 -13.79 -1.88 -15.28
CA LEU A 172 -12.85 -2.21 -14.20
C LEU A 172 -13.57 -2.77 -12.96
N ALA A 173 -14.73 -2.23 -12.59
CA ALA A 173 -15.55 -2.77 -11.51
C ALA A 173 -16.13 -4.16 -11.87
N ASP A 174 -16.60 -4.32 -13.11
CA ASP A 174 -16.95 -5.63 -13.68
C ASP A 174 -15.73 -6.58 -13.76
N ALA A 175 -14.51 -6.07 -13.99
CA ALA A 175 -13.29 -6.88 -13.81
C ALA A 175 -13.14 -7.38 -12.35
N GLY A 176 -13.51 -6.53 -11.38
CA GLY A 176 -13.25 -6.72 -9.96
C GLY A 176 -11.96 -6.03 -9.48
N VAL A 177 -11.49 -5.01 -10.19
CA VAL A 177 -10.45 -4.09 -9.69
C VAL A 177 -11.03 -3.27 -8.53
N THR A 178 -10.26 -3.10 -7.46
CA THR A 178 -10.66 -2.32 -6.28
C THR A 178 -9.93 -0.98 -6.18
N ASP A 179 -8.73 -0.89 -6.77
CA ASP A 179 -7.86 0.28 -6.67
C ASP A 179 -7.12 0.46 -8.01
N ILE A 180 -7.02 1.68 -8.52
CA ILE A 180 -6.19 1.99 -9.69
C ILE A 180 -5.00 2.87 -9.31
N TRP A 181 -3.82 2.52 -9.81
CA TRP A 181 -2.62 3.36 -9.77
C TRP A 181 -2.58 4.19 -11.05
N LEU A 182 -2.66 5.51 -10.88
CA LEU A 182 -2.68 6.54 -11.90
C LEU A 182 -1.28 7.18 -12.06
N PRO A 183 -0.90 7.64 -13.27
CA PRO A 183 0.42 8.23 -13.51
C PRO A 183 0.59 9.58 -12.79
N PRO A 184 1.83 10.12 -12.68
CA PRO A 184 2.06 11.41 -12.05
C PRO A 184 1.25 12.53 -12.76
N PRO A 185 0.33 13.22 -12.05
CA PRO A 185 -0.63 14.12 -12.68
C PRO A 185 -0.12 15.56 -12.86
N SER A 186 0.96 15.95 -12.19
CA SER A 186 1.50 17.31 -12.20
C SER A 186 2.26 17.65 -13.49
N GLN A 187 2.49 18.93 -13.74
CA GLN A 187 3.41 19.43 -14.76
C GLN A 187 4.81 18.86 -14.53
N ALA A 188 5.37 18.23 -15.55
CA ALA A 188 6.71 17.68 -15.56
C ALA A 188 7.53 18.22 -16.76
N ALA A 189 8.86 18.08 -16.67
CA ALA A 189 9.77 18.41 -17.76
C ALA A 189 9.83 17.30 -18.84
N ASP A 190 9.48 16.07 -18.47
CA ASP A 190 9.26 14.96 -19.38
C ASP A 190 7.74 14.73 -19.62
N PRO A 191 7.33 13.99 -20.65
CA PRO A 191 5.90 13.79 -20.94
C PRO A 191 5.23 12.72 -20.07
N HIS A 192 5.98 11.87 -19.37
CA HIS A 192 5.46 10.73 -18.59
C HIS A 192 5.25 11.08 -17.10
N GLY A 193 5.76 12.23 -16.64
CA GLY A 193 5.44 12.81 -15.33
C GLY A 193 6.52 12.64 -14.24
N TYR A 194 7.60 11.91 -14.54
CA TYR A 194 8.64 11.55 -13.58
C TYR A 194 9.72 12.62 -13.37
N LEU A 195 9.69 13.72 -14.13
CA LEU A 195 10.47 14.93 -13.86
C LEU A 195 9.57 16.09 -13.38
N PRO A 196 8.86 15.97 -12.24
CA PRO A 196 7.82 16.92 -11.84
C PRO A 196 8.40 18.30 -11.49
N GLY A 197 7.67 19.37 -11.82
CA GLY A 197 8.05 20.76 -11.56
C GLY A 197 7.00 21.51 -10.73
N GLN A 198 5.98 22.05 -11.40
CA GLN A 198 4.87 22.76 -10.77
C GLN A 198 3.83 21.77 -10.22
N LEU A 199 4.00 21.31 -8.98
CA LEU A 199 3.21 20.19 -8.44
C LEU A 199 1.69 20.43 -8.38
N TYR A 200 1.24 21.69 -8.22
CA TYR A 200 -0.18 22.05 -8.24
C TYR A 200 -0.76 22.27 -9.66
N ASN A 201 0.09 22.41 -10.68
CA ASN A 201 -0.36 22.66 -12.05
C ASN A 201 -0.47 21.32 -12.80
N MET A 202 -1.69 20.76 -12.88
CA MET A 202 -1.95 19.55 -13.68
C MET A 202 -2.37 19.88 -15.12
N ASN A 203 -2.62 21.15 -15.43
CA ASN A 203 -3.16 21.56 -16.74
C ASN A 203 -2.12 21.49 -17.87
N GLU A 204 -0.84 21.34 -17.54
CA GLU A 204 0.24 21.03 -18.49
C GLU A 204 0.53 19.52 -18.62
N SER A 205 -0.15 18.65 -17.87
CA SER A 205 0.04 17.19 -17.94
C SER A 205 -0.35 16.64 -19.31
N ARG A 206 0.37 15.61 -19.77
CA ARG A 206 0.10 14.93 -21.05
C ARG A 206 -1.04 13.91 -20.97
N TYR A 207 -1.46 13.55 -19.75
CA TYR A 207 -2.57 12.63 -19.53
C TYR A 207 -3.94 13.31 -19.57
N GLY A 208 -4.00 14.62 -19.32
CA GLY A 208 -5.22 15.42 -19.31
C GLY A 208 -5.14 16.56 -18.28
N ASN A 209 -6.16 17.43 -18.24
CA ASN A 209 -6.17 18.60 -17.34
C ASN A 209 -6.77 18.30 -15.95
N GLU A 210 -6.82 19.31 -15.06
CA GLU A 210 -7.39 19.17 -13.70
C GLU A 210 -8.85 18.68 -13.71
N GLU A 211 -9.68 19.22 -14.61
CA GLU A 211 -11.11 18.87 -14.71
C GLU A 211 -11.32 17.43 -15.19
N GLU A 212 -10.56 17.01 -16.21
CA GLU A 212 -10.57 15.64 -16.74
C GLU A 212 -10.11 14.63 -15.69
N LEU A 213 -9.11 14.97 -14.89
CA LEU A 213 -8.61 14.15 -13.80
C LEU A 213 -9.66 13.99 -12.69
N LYS A 214 -10.23 15.09 -12.17
CA LYS A 214 -11.33 15.04 -11.18
C LYS A 214 -12.52 14.25 -11.70
N ALA A 215 -12.98 14.56 -12.92
CA ALA A 215 -14.13 13.90 -13.52
C ALA A 215 -13.89 12.40 -13.79
N MET A 216 -12.64 11.95 -13.92
CA MET A 216 -12.29 10.53 -13.99
C MET A 216 -12.28 9.88 -12.61
N ILE A 217 -11.65 10.51 -11.61
CA ILE A 217 -11.67 10.06 -10.20
C ILE A 217 -13.11 9.93 -9.68
N ASP A 218 -13.95 10.93 -9.92
CA ASP A 218 -15.39 10.92 -9.56
C ASP A 218 -16.16 9.77 -10.23
N GLU A 219 -15.70 9.25 -11.38
CA GLU A 219 -16.34 8.10 -12.03
C GLU A 219 -15.84 6.77 -11.47
N MET A 220 -14.57 6.69 -11.06
CA MET A 220 -14.02 5.53 -10.35
C MET A 220 -14.67 5.37 -8.97
N HIS A 221 -14.84 6.47 -8.23
CA HIS A 221 -15.51 6.50 -6.92
C HIS A 221 -16.97 6.02 -6.98
N LYS A 222 -17.75 6.37 -8.02
CA LYS A 222 -19.10 5.82 -8.24
C LYS A 222 -19.16 4.31 -8.50
N ASN A 223 -18.03 3.71 -8.84
CA ASN A 223 -17.88 2.30 -9.15
C ASN A 223 -17.13 1.54 -8.02
N ASP A 224 -17.01 2.15 -6.84
CA ASP A 224 -16.27 1.64 -5.66
C ASP A 224 -14.76 1.35 -5.93
N ILE A 225 -14.14 2.10 -6.85
CA ILE A 225 -12.72 1.99 -7.19
C ILE A 225 -11.92 3.14 -6.57
N GLY A 226 -10.95 2.83 -5.71
CA GLY A 226 -10.03 3.81 -5.14
C GLY A 226 -8.95 4.28 -6.13
N CYS A 227 -8.53 5.53 -6.02
CA CYS A 227 -7.55 6.17 -6.90
C CYS A 227 -6.22 6.42 -6.18
N LEU A 228 -5.19 5.64 -6.50
CA LEU A 228 -3.81 5.89 -6.06
C LEU A 228 -3.08 6.83 -7.02
N MET A 229 -2.44 7.86 -6.47
CA MET A 229 -1.56 8.75 -7.22
C MET A 229 -0.11 8.21 -7.23
N ASP A 230 0.58 8.33 -8.35
CA ASP A 230 2.04 8.21 -8.39
C ASP A 230 2.71 9.45 -7.74
N LEU A 231 3.44 9.24 -6.65
CA LEU A 231 4.11 10.28 -5.87
C LEU A 231 5.61 10.28 -6.14
N VAL A 232 5.99 11.05 -7.16
CA VAL A 232 7.38 11.39 -7.47
C VAL A 232 7.83 12.51 -6.52
N LEU A 233 8.46 12.10 -5.41
CA LEU A 233 8.86 13.00 -4.31
C LEU A 233 10.37 13.21 -4.18
N ASN A 234 11.19 12.26 -4.63
CA ASN A 234 12.64 12.28 -4.40
C ASN A 234 13.35 13.47 -5.03
N HIS A 235 13.00 13.76 -6.28
CA HIS A 235 13.69 14.73 -7.11
C HIS A 235 12.68 15.61 -7.84
N ARG A 236 13.07 16.84 -8.18
CA ARG A 236 12.16 17.84 -8.74
C ARG A 236 12.86 18.73 -9.76
N SER A 237 12.23 18.98 -10.89
CA SER A 237 12.71 19.92 -11.91
C SER A 237 12.39 21.37 -11.54
N ALA A 238 13.40 22.24 -11.64
CA ALA A 238 13.20 23.67 -11.45
C ALA A 238 12.51 24.31 -12.66
N SER A 239 11.76 25.39 -12.41
CA SER A 239 11.02 26.11 -13.45
C SER A 239 11.86 27.16 -14.18
N LYS A 240 12.96 27.62 -13.57
CA LYS A 240 13.88 28.63 -14.13
C LYS A 240 15.34 28.36 -13.71
N GLN A 241 16.27 28.89 -14.48
CA GLN A 241 17.70 28.95 -14.12
C GLN A 241 18.01 30.18 -13.24
N ASP A 242 19.04 30.07 -12.40
CA ASP A 242 19.68 31.21 -11.76
C ASP A 242 20.67 31.94 -12.68
N ASN A 243 21.24 33.05 -12.19
CA ASN A 243 22.24 33.86 -12.90
C ASN A 243 23.57 33.12 -13.19
N GLN A 244 23.72 31.86 -12.75
CA GLN A 244 24.86 30.99 -13.02
C GLN A 244 24.46 29.78 -13.90
N GLY A 245 23.25 29.81 -14.48
CA GLY A 245 22.75 28.80 -15.42
C GLY A 245 22.22 27.51 -14.77
N ARG A 246 22.12 27.44 -13.44
CA ARG A 246 21.64 26.23 -12.75
C ARG A 246 20.12 26.22 -12.65
N TRP A 247 19.51 25.10 -13.02
CA TRP A 247 18.08 24.84 -12.82
C TRP A 247 17.80 24.62 -11.33
N ASN A 248 17.50 25.69 -10.59
CA ASN A 248 17.26 25.65 -9.15
C ASN A 248 16.23 26.66 -8.61
N ILE A 249 15.53 27.41 -9.48
CA ILE A 249 14.42 28.28 -9.10
C ILE A 249 13.10 27.55 -9.42
N TYR A 250 12.36 27.17 -8.37
CA TYR A 250 11.15 26.38 -8.48
C TYR A 250 9.90 27.24 -8.37
N LEU A 251 8.84 26.84 -9.07
CA LEU A 251 7.48 27.34 -8.88
C LEU A 251 6.56 26.17 -8.52
N GLY A 252 5.64 26.36 -7.59
CA GLY A 252 4.65 25.34 -7.21
C GLY A 252 3.47 25.21 -8.18
N GLY A 253 3.16 26.25 -8.95
CA GLY A 253 2.01 26.32 -9.84
C GLY A 253 0.73 26.91 -9.21
N ALA A 254 0.67 27.04 -7.88
CA ALA A 254 -0.50 27.55 -7.15
C ALA A 254 -0.63 29.09 -7.10
N GLY A 255 0.29 29.84 -7.72
CA GLY A 255 0.27 31.31 -7.78
C GLY A 255 0.44 32.05 -6.44
N ASN A 256 0.72 31.34 -5.34
CA ASN A 256 0.68 31.85 -3.96
C ASN A 256 2.00 31.68 -3.18
N GLY A 257 3.09 31.26 -3.84
CA GLY A 257 4.40 31.04 -3.22
C GLY A 257 4.58 29.68 -2.51
N LYS A 258 3.56 28.81 -2.49
CA LYS A 258 3.69 27.43 -1.99
C LYS A 258 4.51 26.60 -2.97
N LEU A 259 5.46 25.81 -2.46
CA LEU A 259 6.40 25.04 -3.28
C LEU A 259 7.30 25.89 -4.21
N ASP A 260 7.34 27.22 -4.01
CA ASP A 260 8.31 28.12 -4.64
C ASP A 260 9.61 28.05 -3.82
N TRP A 261 10.54 27.24 -4.32
CA TRP A 261 11.78 26.85 -3.65
C TRP A 261 13.02 27.41 -4.35
N GLY A 262 14.13 27.42 -3.61
CA GLY A 262 15.47 27.63 -4.12
C GLY A 262 16.40 26.52 -3.61
N PRO A 263 17.73 26.65 -3.78
CA PRO A 263 18.70 25.62 -3.41
C PRO A 263 18.66 25.12 -1.96
N TRP A 264 18.12 25.91 -1.03
CA TRP A 264 17.91 25.54 0.38
C TRP A 264 16.96 24.34 0.59
N ALA A 265 16.18 23.99 -0.42
CA ALA A 265 15.24 22.86 -0.42
C ALA A 265 15.81 21.58 -1.07
N LEU A 266 17.06 21.63 -1.53
CA LEU A 266 17.73 20.56 -2.27
C LEU A 266 18.92 20.01 -1.49
N THR A 267 19.27 18.75 -1.71
CA THR A 267 20.41 18.14 -1.02
C THR A 267 21.72 18.82 -1.42
N CYS A 268 22.64 18.99 -0.46
CA CYS A 268 23.90 19.70 -0.70
C CYS A 268 24.96 18.86 -1.42
N ASP A 269 24.70 17.58 -1.63
CA ASP A 269 25.64 16.61 -2.19
C ASP A 269 25.05 15.73 -3.30
N GLY A 270 23.86 16.08 -3.83
CA GLY A 270 23.26 15.47 -5.01
C GLY A 270 24.15 15.55 -6.27
N ILE A 271 23.94 14.65 -7.22
CA ILE A 271 24.81 14.52 -8.41
C ILE A 271 24.50 15.62 -9.44
N TYR A 272 23.24 16.03 -9.55
CA TYR A 272 22.83 17.11 -10.44
C TYR A 272 23.33 18.48 -9.92
N ASN A 273 23.97 19.28 -10.77
CA ASN A 273 24.51 20.61 -10.41
C ASN A 273 23.40 21.67 -10.24
N SER A 274 22.63 21.56 -9.15
CA SER A 274 21.62 22.53 -8.72
C SER A 274 22.21 23.65 -7.85
N GLY A 275 23.39 23.43 -7.27
CA GLY A 275 23.94 24.31 -6.23
C GLY A 275 23.22 24.18 -4.88
N GLY A 276 22.59 23.03 -4.62
CA GLY A 276 21.83 22.73 -3.40
C GLY A 276 22.58 23.05 -2.09
N SER A 277 21.82 23.48 -1.09
CA SER A 277 22.35 23.99 0.18
C SER A 277 21.51 23.59 1.41
N GLY A 278 20.65 22.59 1.26
CA GLY A 278 20.03 21.86 2.37
C GLY A 278 21.02 20.91 3.05
N ARG A 279 20.51 19.82 3.63
CA ARG A 279 21.34 18.75 4.21
C ARG A 279 21.88 17.77 3.14
N PRO A 280 22.84 16.90 3.50
CA PRO A 280 23.18 15.76 2.68
C PRO A 280 21.98 14.83 2.47
N ASP A 281 22.04 14.08 1.38
CA ASP A 281 21.00 13.13 1.02
C ASP A 281 20.76 12.03 2.08
N THR A 282 19.55 11.47 2.08
CA THR A 282 19.12 10.39 2.98
C THR A 282 18.96 9.03 2.28
N GLY A 283 19.19 8.97 0.96
CA GLY A 283 19.21 7.73 0.19
C GLY A 283 20.10 7.80 -1.07
N GLU A 284 19.66 7.17 -2.15
CA GLU A 284 20.34 7.14 -3.46
C GLU A 284 20.06 8.37 -4.32
N LYS A 285 21.13 9.01 -4.80
CA LYS A 285 21.08 10.30 -5.51
C LYS A 285 20.61 10.17 -6.95
N CYS A 286 19.78 11.10 -7.39
CA CYS A 286 19.34 11.23 -8.76
C CYS A 286 20.42 11.90 -9.64
N ALA A 287 20.66 11.33 -10.83
CA ALA A 287 21.60 11.88 -11.80
C ALA A 287 20.95 12.86 -12.79
N TYR A 288 19.63 12.80 -12.96
CA TYR A 288 18.90 13.48 -14.05
C TYR A 288 18.00 14.64 -13.58
N ALA A 289 17.74 14.76 -12.28
CA ALA A 289 17.09 15.91 -11.66
C ALA A 289 17.65 16.16 -10.24
N PRO A 290 17.55 17.38 -9.69
CA PRO A 290 17.97 17.66 -8.31
C PRO A 290 17.14 16.91 -7.26
N ASP A 291 17.83 16.24 -6.33
CA ASP A 291 17.25 15.60 -5.14
C ASP A 291 16.77 16.61 -4.09
N VAL A 292 15.69 16.26 -3.39
CA VAL A 292 14.95 17.11 -2.45
C VAL A 292 15.41 16.86 -1.01
N ASP A 293 15.68 17.93 -0.26
CA ASP A 293 16.03 17.83 1.17
C ASP A 293 14.79 17.52 2.02
N HIS A 294 14.43 16.24 2.10
CA HIS A 294 13.35 15.75 2.96
C HIS A 294 13.62 15.94 4.47
N THR A 295 14.83 16.30 4.90
CA THR A 295 15.10 16.69 6.30
C THR A 295 14.54 18.08 6.62
N ASN A 296 14.33 18.93 5.61
CA ASN A 296 13.92 20.31 5.77
C ASN A 296 12.44 20.42 6.13
N LYS A 297 12.14 20.95 7.32
CA LYS A 297 10.75 21.04 7.81
C LYS A 297 9.83 21.84 6.88
N ARG A 298 10.33 22.88 6.17
CA ARG A 298 9.50 23.64 5.22
C ARG A 298 9.14 22.80 4.00
N VAL A 299 10.07 22.00 3.49
CA VAL A 299 9.83 21.02 2.41
C VAL A 299 8.80 19.97 2.87
N GLN A 300 8.98 19.41 4.07
CA GLN A 300 8.02 18.44 4.65
C GLN A 300 6.61 19.03 4.79
N ASP A 301 6.48 20.27 5.28
CA ASP A 301 5.19 20.90 5.52
C ASP A 301 4.48 21.27 4.21
N GLU A 302 5.17 21.89 3.25
CA GLU A 302 4.56 22.27 1.97
C GLU A 302 4.21 21.05 1.09
N LEU A 303 5.02 19.98 1.13
CA LEU A 303 4.67 18.73 0.46
C LEU A 303 3.47 18.04 1.10
N VAL A 304 3.33 18.06 2.44
CA VAL A 304 2.12 17.55 3.11
C VAL A 304 0.89 18.37 2.76
N GLU A 305 1.01 19.70 2.70
CA GLU A 305 -0.09 20.59 2.29
C GLU A 305 -0.56 20.31 0.86
N TRP A 306 0.39 20.05 -0.05
CA TRP A 306 0.07 19.59 -1.41
C TRP A 306 -0.53 18.18 -1.45
N MET A 307 0.01 17.20 -0.72
CA MET A 307 -0.56 15.84 -0.66
C MET A 307 -1.98 15.84 -0.06
N LEU A 308 -2.25 16.65 0.95
CA LEU A 308 -3.59 16.85 1.50
C LEU A 308 -4.53 17.50 0.48
N TRP A 309 -4.03 18.41 -0.37
CA TRP A 309 -4.81 18.97 -1.47
C TRP A 309 -5.09 17.93 -2.58
N MET A 310 -4.12 17.07 -2.92
CA MET A 310 -4.35 15.94 -3.83
C MET A 310 -5.39 14.96 -3.24
N ARG A 311 -5.40 14.75 -1.93
CA ARG A 311 -6.43 13.94 -1.26
C ARG A 311 -7.81 14.61 -1.25
N HIS A 312 -7.91 15.84 -0.76
CA HIS A 312 -9.19 16.48 -0.41
C HIS A 312 -9.79 17.40 -1.49
N HIS A 313 -9.01 17.87 -2.45
CA HIS A 313 -9.49 18.70 -3.59
C HIS A 313 -9.47 17.93 -4.91
N MET A 314 -8.47 17.06 -5.14
CA MET A 314 -8.43 16.19 -6.33
C MET A 314 -9.16 14.86 -6.13
N GLY A 315 -9.15 14.29 -4.92
CA GLY A 315 -9.89 13.08 -4.58
C GLY A 315 -9.10 11.78 -4.67
N PHE A 316 -7.76 11.83 -4.61
CA PHE A 316 -6.95 10.61 -4.51
C PHE A 316 -7.11 9.96 -3.12
N ASP A 317 -7.19 8.64 -3.08
CA ASP A 317 -7.41 7.86 -1.85
C ASP A 317 -6.09 7.42 -1.18
N GLY A 318 -5.04 7.22 -2.00
CA GLY A 318 -3.77 6.69 -1.55
C GLY A 318 -2.60 6.90 -2.49
N TRP A 319 -1.45 6.33 -2.16
CA TRP A 319 -0.16 6.68 -2.78
C TRP A 319 0.61 5.46 -3.32
N ARG A 320 1.10 5.55 -4.56
CA ARG A 320 2.27 4.80 -5.03
C ARG A 320 3.48 5.70 -4.86
N PHE A 321 4.37 5.37 -3.92
CA PHE A 321 5.61 6.12 -3.72
C PHE A 321 6.67 5.69 -4.73
N ASP A 322 7.09 6.64 -5.56
CA ASP A 322 8.18 6.50 -6.51
C ASP A 322 9.55 6.42 -5.82
N PHE A 323 10.47 5.67 -6.43
CA PHE A 323 11.92 5.66 -6.15
C PHE A 323 12.28 5.74 -4.64
N VAL A 324 11.68 4.90 -3.79
CA VAL A 324 11.85 4.97 -2.31
C VAL A 324 13.21 4.51 -1.79
N LYS A 325 14.19 4.37 -2.70
CA LYS A 325 15.61 4.22 -2.41
C LYS A 325 16.29 5.57 -2.24
N GLY A 326 15.76 6.62 -2.86
CA GLY A 326 16.36 7.95 -2.85
C GLY A 326 16.21 8.71 -1.54
N TYR A 327 15.20 8.40 -0.73
CA TYR A 327 14.93 9.09 0.54
C TYR A 327 14.56 8.12 1.67
N ALA A 328 14.88 8.50 2.91
CA ALA A 328 14.68 7.63 4.06
C ALA A 328 13.20 7.27 4.29
N ALA A 329 12.95 5.97 4.55
CA ALA A 329 11.62 5.39 4.77
C ALA A 329 10.81 6.04 5.91
N GLU A 330 11.47 6.73 6.85
CA GLU A 330 10.79 7.51 7.90
C GLU A 330 10.01 8.71 7.34
N TYR A 331 10.40 9.25 6.18
CA TYR A 331 9.62 10.28 5.49
C TYR A 331 8.36 9.70 4.87
N VAL A 332 8.40 8.49 4.31
CA VAL A 332 7.17 7.79 3.88
C VAL A 332 6.23 7.55 5.05
N THR A 333 6.74 7.22 6.25
CA THR A 333 5.91 7.23 7.47
C THR A 333 5.35 8.62 7.77
N MET A 334 6.17 9.66 7.78
CA MET A 334 5.77 11.03 8.13
C MET A 334 4.70 11.60 7.17
N TYR A 335 4.88 11.40 5.86
CA TYR A 335 3.88 11.75 4.85
C TYR A 335 2.59 10.94 5.04
N SER A 336 2.69 9.62 5.26
CA SER A 336 1.51 8.76 5.48
C SER A 336 0.76 9.08 6.78
N ASP A 337 1.48 9.31 7.89
CA ASP A 337 0.92 9.68 9.19
C ASP A 337 0.21 11.05 9.16
N ARG A 338 0.62 11.95 8.24
CA ARG A 338 0.05 13.30 8.09
C ARG A 338 -1.00 13.44 6.98
N THR A 339 -1.16 12.44 6.11
CA THR A 339 -2.16 12.45 5.01
C THR A 339 -3.21 11.35 5.11
N ASP A 340 -2.97 10.33 5.94
CA ASP A 340 -3.87 9.21 6.27
C ASP A 340 -4.52 8.49 5.06
N PRO A 341 -3.72 8.03 4.07
CA PRO A 341 -4.21 7.33 2.87
C PRO A 341 -4.84 5.97 3.18
N THR A 342 -5.78 5.53 2.33
CA THR A 342 -6.47 4.23 2.47
C THR A 342 -5.53 3.05 2.16
N PHE A 343 -4.72 3.19 1.12
CA PHE A 343 -3.73 2.21 0.68
C PHE A 343 -2.45 2.87 0.20
N ASN A 344 -1.32 2.16 0.37
CA ASN A 344 0.03 2.66 0.14
C ASN A 344 0.91 1.53 -0.39
N VAL A 345 1.55 1.76 -1.53
CA VAL A 345 2.60 0.89 -2.11
C VAL A 345 3.83 1.72 -2.45
N ALA A 346 5.01 1.11 -2.39
CA ALA A 346 6.27 1.76 -2.72
C ALA A 346 7.11 0.94 -3.70
N GLU A 347 7.82 1.64 -4.57
CA GLU A 347 8.77 1.06 -5.50
C GLU A 347 10.17 0.96 -4.90
N LEU A 348 10.46 -0.18 -4.28
CA LEU A 348 11.78 -0.52 -3.75
C LEU A 348 12.49 -1.50 -4.68
N TRP A 349 12.92 -1.00 -5.85
CA TRP A 349 13.61 -1.81 -6.86
C TRP A 349 15.11 -1.91 -6.60
N THR A 350 15.53 -3.01 -5.98
CA THR A 350 16.94 -3.35 -5.73
C THR A 350 17.44 -4.43 -6.69
N ASP A 351 18.76 -4.55 -6.82
CA ASP A 351 19.38 -5.65 -7.57
C ASP A 351 19.11 -7.01 -6.93
N MET A 352 18.64 -7.97 -7.72
CA MET A 352 18.53 -9.36 -7.30
C MET A 352 19.90 -10.05 -7.25
N ARG A 353 20.00 -11.14 -6.49
CA ARG A 353 21.25 -11.90 -6.35
C ARG A 353 21.46 -12.83 -7.55
N TYR A 354 22.55 -12.67 -8.28
CA TYR A 354 22.95 -13.55 -9.38
C TYR A 354 24.19 -14.37 -9.02
N GLU A 355 24.26 -15.60 -9.52
CA GLU A 355 25.40 -16.53 -9.40
C GLU A 355 25.73 -17.04 -10.81
N ASN A 356 26.97 -16.85 -11.27
CA ASN A 356 27.45 -17.30 -12.59
C ASN A 356 26.52 -16.90 -13.77
N GLY A 357 26.01 -15.66 -13.74
CA GLY A 357 25.10 -15.12 -14.76
C GLY A 357 23.66 -15.64 -14.69
N LYS A 358 23.31 -16.47 -13.69
CA LYS A 358 21.94 -16.97 -13.46
C LYS A 358 21.36 -16.40 -12.19
N LEU A 359 20.03 -16.22 -12.14
CA LEU A 359 19.35 -15.81 -10.90
C LEU A 359 19.60 -16.86 -9.82
N ALA A 360 20.14 -16.46 -8.67
CA ALA A 360 20.37 -17.38 -7.55
C ALA A 360 19.04 -17.93 -7.03
N PHE A 361 19.04 -19.17 -6.53
CA PHE A 361 17.84 -19.75 -5.90
C PHE A 361 17.47 -19.02 -4.60
N ASP A 362 18.47 -18.68 -3.79
CA ASP A 362 18.27 -17.96 -2.54
C ASP A 362 18.28 -16.44 -2.77
N GLN A 363 17.09 -15.83 -2.63
CA GLN A 363 16.84 -14.39 -2.70
C GLN A 363 16.42 -13.80 -1.35
N ASN A 364 16.72 -14.50 -0.23
CA ASN A 364 16.32 -14.06 1.12
C ASN A 364 16.83 -12.64 1.43
N ALA A 365 18.05 -12.29 1.01
CA ALA A 365 18.59 -10.95 1.17
C ALA A 365 17.72 -9.88 0.46
N HIS A 366 17.25 -10.16 -0.74
CA HIS A 366 16.43 -9.22 -1.54
C HIS A 366 15.07 -8.96 -0.87
N ARG A 367 14.34 -10.01 -0.48
CA ARG A 367 13.08 -9.83 0.28
C ARG A 367 13.30 -9.28 1.70
N GLN A 368 14.45 -9.52 2.33
CA GLN A 368 14.81 -8.91 3.62
C GLN A 368 14.98 -7.39 3.51
N VAL A 369 15.51 -6.85 2.40
CA VAL A 369 15.59 -5.40 2.19
C VAL A 369 14.19 -4.78 2.20
N MET A 370 13.24 -5.38 1.48
CA MET A 370 11.82 -4.96 1.50
C MET A 370 11.20 -5.06 2.90
N CYS A 371 11.31 -6.20 3.60
CA CYS A 371 10.81 -6.31 4.99
C CYS A 371 11.41 -5.21 5.89
N SER A 372 12.72 -5.00 5.83
CA SER A 372 13.42 -4.02 6.67
C SER A 372 13.01 -2.57 6.36
N TRP A 373 12.65 -2.28 5.10
CA TRP A 373 12.11 -0.98 4.71
C TRP A 373 10.65 -0.82 5.17
N ILE A 374 9.81 -1.84 5.00
CA ILE A 374 8.42 -1.85 5.48
C ILE A 374 8.37 -1.63 7.00
N ASP A 375 9.25 -2.30 7.76
CA ASP A 375 9.37 -2.13 9.21
C ASP A 375 9.84 -0.72 9.59
N LYS A 376 10.77 -0.12 8.84
CA LYS A 376 11.13 1.31 8.98
C LYS A 376 9.94 2.23 8.68
N THR A 377 9.04 1.88 7.75
CA THR A 377 7.79 2.64 7.56
C THR A 377 6.78 2.46 8.70
N LYS A 378 7.10 1.68 9.75
CA LYS A 378 6.19 1.20 10.80
C LYS A 378 4.99 0.43 10.23
N GLY A 379 5.16 -0.19 9.06
CA GLY A 379 4.09 -0.82 8.30
C GLY A 379 3.04 0.16 7.76
N ARG A 380 3.33 1.46 7.60
CA ARG A 380 2.43 2.41 6.91
C ARG A 380 2.40 2.23 5.39
N CYS A 381 3.45 1.70 4.79
CA CYS A 381 3.50 1.39 3.36
C CYS A 381 3.66 -0.12 3.11
N GLY A 382 3.43 -0.60 1.89
CA GLY A 382 3.84 -1.92 1.39
C GLY A 382 4.84 -1.76 0.24
N CYS A 383 5.36 -2.85 -0.31
CA CYS A 383 6.27 -2.80 -1.46
C CYS A 383 5.72 -3.58 -2.66
N PHE A 384 6.05 -3.15 -3.86
CA PHE A 384 6.00 -4.02 -5.04
C PHE A 384 6.95 -5.20 -4.84
N ASP A 385 6.48 -6.42 -5.07
CA ASP A 385 7.25 -7.65 -4.84
C ASP A 385 8.17 -7.96 -6.03
N PHE A 386 9.21 -7.12 -6.18
CA PHE A 386 10.27 -7.32 -7.16
C PHE A 386 10.96 -8.70 -7.01
N THR A 387 10.91 -9.30 -5.81
CA THR A 387 11.43 -10.66 -5.57
C THR A 387 10.57 -11.71 -6.29
N THR A 388 9.23 -11.63 -6.15
CA THR A 388 8.32 -12.52 -6.90
C THR A 388 8.40 -12.26 -8.40
N LYS A 389 8.42 -10.99 -8.84
CA LYS A 389 8.58 -10.62 -10.26
C LYS A 389 9.76 -11.35 -10.91
N GLY A 390 10.97 -11.19 -10.39
CA GLY A 390 12.17 -11.80 -10.98
C GLY A 390 12.21 -13.33 -10.88
N ILE A 391 11.78 -13.91 -9.76
CA ILE A 391 11.79 -15.37 -9.60
C ILE A 391 10.74 -16.04 -10.49
N LEU A 392 9.52 -15.50 -10.54
CA LEU A 392 8.42 -16.02 -11.36
C LEU A 392 8.75 -15.91 -12.85
N GLN A 393 9.39 -14.81 -13.25
CA GLN A 393 9.90 -14.59 -14.60
C GLN A 393 10.90 -15.66 -15.04
N GLU A 394 11.99 -15.91 -14.29
CA GLU A 394 12.97 -16.95 -14.68
C GLU A 394 12.41 -18.38 -14.52
N ALA A 395 11.54 -18.64 -13.53
CA ALA A 395 10.86 -19.92 -13.37
C ALA A 395 10.02 -20.30 -14.60
N VAL A 396 9.25 -19.35 -15.14
CA VAL A 396 8.42 -19.51 -16.34
C VAL A 396 9.27 -19.53 -17.62
N LYS A 397 10.27 -18.65 -17.72
CA LYS A 397 11.15 -18.53 -18.90
C LYS A 397 11.95 -19.79 -19.17
N ASN A 398 12.53 -20.40 -18.13
CA ASN A 398 13.50 -21.48 -18.29
C ASN A 398 12.92 -22.89 -18.08
N ASN A 399 11.66 -23.01 -17.67
CA ASN A 399 11.12 -24.21 -17.00
C ASN A 399 11.99 -24.56 -15.77
N GLU A 400 11.92 -23.68 -14.78
CA GLU A 400 12.58 -23.81 -13.48
C GLU A 400 11.57 -23.59 -12.35
N TYR A 401 10.36 -24.19 -12.43
CA TYR A 401 9.30 -23.97 -11.43
C TYR A 401 9.65 -24.49 -10.02
N TRP A 402 10.72 -25.28 -9.87
CA TRP A 402 11.36 -25.58 -8.58
C TRP A 402 11.78 -24.33 -7.81
N ARG A 403 12.03 -23.21 -8.49
CA ARG A 403 12.31 -21.90 -7.88
C ARG A 403 11.13 -21.35 -7.07
N LEU A 404 9.90 -21.73 -7.39
CA LEU A 404 8.67 -21.21 -6.77
C LEU A 404 8.40 -21.74 -5.36
N ARG A 405 9.35 -22.48 -4.76
CA ARG A 405 9.33 -22.96 -3.39
C ARG A 405 10.70 -22.72 -2.74
N ASP A 406 10.73 -21.96 -1.65
CA ASP A 406 11.96 -21.76 -0.87
C ASP A 406 12.31 -22.97 0.03
N ARG A 407 13.41 -22.84 0.77
CA ARG A 407 13.91 -23.89 1.69
C ARG A 407 12.95 -24.23 2.84
N ASP A 408 12.03 -23.33 3.18
CA ASP A 408 11.01 -23.53 4.23
C ASP A 408 9.70 -24.12 3.66
N GLY A 409 9.64 -24.38 2.35
CA GLY A 409 8.44 -24.84 1.67
C GLY A 409 7.42 -23.73 1.33
N LYS A 410 7.82 -22.45 1.42
CA LYS A 410 6.96 -21.28 1.20
C LYS A 410 7.19 -20.65 -0.19
N PRO A 411 6.32 -19.75 -0.65
CA PRO A 411 6.63 -18.87 -1.79
C PRO A 411 7.94 -18.09 -1.56
N PRO A 412 8.78 -17.90 -2.59
CA PRO A 412 10.16 -17.41 -2.42
C PRO A 412 10.30 -15.88 -2.40
N GLY A 413 9.26 -15.14 -2.79
CA GLY A 413 9.25 -13.68 -2.78
C GLY A 413 8.83 -13.07 -1.44
N LEU A 414 8.53 -11.77 -1.43
CA LEU A 414 8.02 -11.06 -0.26
C LEU A 414 6.67 -11.64 0.22
N ILE A 415 5.84 -12.16 -0.70
CA ILE A 415 4.63 -12.95 -0.37
C ILE A 415 4.87 -14.16 0.55
N GLY A 416 6.08 -14.71 0.60
CA GLY A 416 6.42 -15.81 1.50
C GLY A 416 6.57 -15.40 2.97
N TRP A 417 6.84 -14.11 3.22
CA TRP A 417 7.19 -13.58 4.54
C TRP A 417 6.20 -12.52 5.03
N TYR A 418 5.83 -11.55 4.19
CA TYR A 418 4.95 -10.44 4.57
C TYR A 418 3.83 -10.19 3.54
N PRO A 419 2.98 -11.19 3.20
CA PRO A 419 2.05 -11.10 2.08
C PRO A 419 1.06 -9.92 2.17
N ARG A 420 0.60 -9.51 3.37
CA ARG A 420 -0.25 -8.31 3.53
C ARG A 420 0.41 -7.02 2.99
N LYS A 421 1.74 -6.97 2.96
CA LYS A 421 2.55 -5.82 2.51
C LYS A 421 3.24 -6.05 1.17
N SER A 422 2.86 -7.11 0.47
CA SER A 422 3.41 -7.51 -0.82
C SER A 422 2.41 -7.17 -1.93
N VAL A 423 2.81 -6.33 -2.88
CA VAL A 423 2.03 -6.02 -4.09
C VAL A 423 2.65 -6.77 -5.27
N THR A 424 2.01 -7.86 -5.69
CA THR A 424 2.54 -8.76 -6.72
C THR A 424 2.13 -8.30 -8.11
N PHE A 425 3.04 -8.30 -9.08
CA PHE A 425 2.81 -7.79 -10.43
C PHE A 425 3.56 -8.62 -11.46
N ILE A 426 3.18 -8.51 -12.74
CA ILE A 426 3.81 -9.26 -13.86
C ILE A 426 4.77 -8.37 -14.64
N ASP A 427 4.32 -7.17 -14.99
CA ASP A 427 5.14 -6.05 -15.45
C ASP A 427 4.53 -4.74 -14.96
N ASN A 428 5.33 -3.68 -14.92
CA ASN A 428 4.88 -2.30 -14.81
C ASN A 428 5.24 -1.51 -16.10
N HIS A 429 5.25 -0.18 -16.06
CA HIS A 429 5.68 0.63 -17.21
C HIS A 429 7.18 0.45 -17.54
N ASP A 430 8.06 0.33 -16.55
CA ASP A 430 9.51 0.20 -16.73
C ASP A 430 9.95 -1.20 -17.18
N THR A 431 9.45 -2.24 -16.50
CA THR A 431 9.87 -3.61 -16.77
C THR A 431 9.30 -4.10 -18.10
N GLY A 432 8.04 -3.76 -18.39
CA GLY A 432 7.37 -4.04 -19.64
C GLY A 432 7.17 -2.78 -20.49
N SER A 433 5.99 -2.65 -21.12
CA SER A 433 5.63 -1.53 -22.00
C SER A 433 6.71 -1.25 -23.07
N SER A 434 6.93 0.02 -23.44
CA SER A 434 7.99 0.43 -24.39
C SER A 434 9.34 0.79 -23.76
N GLN A 435 9.47 0.82 -22.42
CA GLN A 435 10.79 0.85 -21.75
C GLN A 435 11.45 -0.53 -21.79
N ASN A 436 10.68 -1.59 -21.49
CA ASN A 436 11.05 -2.99 -21.67
C ASN A 436 12.39 -3.34 -20.99
N PHE A 437 12.66 -2.79 -19.79
CA PHE A 437 13.93 -3.02 -19.09
C PHE A 437 14.04 -4.42 -18.50
N TRP A 438 12.93 -5.07 -18.15
CA TRP A 438 12.93 -6.40 -17.52
C TRP A 438 11.62 -7.18 -17.78
N PRO A 439 11.23 -7.41 -19.05
CA PRO A 439 9.89 -7.87 -19.42
C PRO A 439 9.65 -9.32 -19.03
N PHE A 440 8.43 -9.64 -18.60
CA PHE A 440 8.00 -11.03 -18.46
C PHE A 440 7.94 -11.72 -19.83
N PRO A 441 8.17 -13.05 -19.95
CA PRO A 441 8.05 -13.77 -21.22
C PRO A 441 6.64 -13.61 -21.80
N SER A 442 6.53 -12.85 -22.89
CA SER A 442 5.26 -12.34 -23.41
C SER A 442 4.27 -13.46 -23.77
N ASP A 443 4.79 -14.56 -24.32
CA ASP A 443 4.02 -15.74 -24.72
C ASP A 443 3.58 -16.63 -23.52
N GLN A 444 3.91 -16.23 -22.29
CA GLN A 444 3.62 -16.94 -21.04
C GLN A 444 3.05 -16.05 -19.92
N VAL A 445 2.73 -14.77 -20.18
CA VAL A 445 2.17 -13.80 -19.20
C VAL A 445 0.97 -14.34 -18.40
N MET A 446 0.10 -15.17 -19.02
CA MET A 446 -1.03 -15.78 -18.33
C MET A 446 -0.65 -16.80 -17.24
N GLN A 447 0.52 -17.44 -17.30
CA GLN A 447 1.03 -18.23 -16.17
C GLN A 447 1.37 -17.33 -14.98
N GLY A 448 1.89 -16.13 -15.26
CA GLY A 448 2.13 -15.10 -14.27
C GLY A 448 0.83 -14.67 -13.59
N TYR A 449 -0.20 -14.30 -14.35
CA TYR A 449 -1.51 -13.95 -13.80
C TYR A 449 -2.17 -15.10 -13.03
N ALA A 450 -2.09 -16.33 -13.53
CA ALA A 450 -2.58 -17.51 -12.82
C ALA A 450 -1.88 -17.70 -11.46
N TYR A 451 -0.58 -17.34 -11.35
CA TYR A 451 0.12 -17.28 -10.06
C TYR A 451 -0.43 -16.14 -9.18
N ILE A 452 -0.25 -14.87 -9.56
CA ILE A 452 -0.48 -13.74 -8.65
C ILE A 452 -1.97 -13.57 -8.25
N LEU A 453 -2.91 -13.97 -9.12
CA LEU A 453 -4.34 -13.87 -8.82
C LEU A 453 -4.83 -15.01 -7.93
N THR A 454 -4.20 -16.19 -7.95
CA THR A 454 -4.55 -17.30 -7.04
C THR A 454 -3.78 -17.27 -5.73
N HIS A 455 -2.66 -16.54 -5.64
CA HIS A 455 -1.77 -16.52 -4.47
C HIS A 455 -2.00 -15.32 -3.54
N PRO A 456 -1.41 -15.30 -2.33
CA PRO A 456 -1.43 -14.15 -1.44
C PRO A 456 -0.60 -12.98 -1.98
N GLY A 457 -0.56 -11.90 -1.21
CA GLY A 457 -0.23 -10.58 -1.77
C GLY A 457 -1.47 -9.88 -2.31
N ASN A 458 -1.30 -8.62 -2.66
CA ASN A 458 -2.27 -7.78 -3.33
C ASN A 458 -1.88 -7.74 -4.83
N PRO A 459 -2.53 -8.49 -5.73
CA PRO A 459 -2.15 -8.52 -7.13
C PRO A 459 -2.41 -7.17 -7.81
N CYS A 460 -1.46 -6.76 -8.67
CA CYS A 460 -1.55 -5.63 -9.57
C CYS A 460 -1.67 -6.13 -11.02
N LEU A 461 -2.74 -5.74 -11.68
CA LEU A 461 -2.91 -5.88 -13.12
C LEU A 461 -2.15 -4.78 -13.86
N PHE A 462 -1.71 -5.04 -15.09
CA PHE A 462 -1.04 -4.06 -15.93
C PHE A 462 -1.93 -3.70 -17.11
N TYR A 463 -2.04 -2.42 -17.44
CA TYR A 463 -2.96 -1.91 -18.46
C TYR A 463 -2.82 -2.66 -19.80
N ASP A 464 -1.58 -2.82 -20.29
CA ASP A 464 -1.33 -3.40 -21.63
C ASP A 464 -1.83 -4.84 -21.71
N HIS A 465 -1.51 -5.65 -20.70
CA HIS A 465 -1.93 -7.05 -20.64
C HIS A 465 -3.47 -7.19 -20.60
N TYR A 466 -4.15 -6.29 -19.87
CA TYR A 466 -5.61 -6.39 -19.69
C TYR A 466 -6.41 -5.85 -20.87
N PHE A 467 -6.04 -4.68 -21.41
CA PHE A 467 -6.82 -4.01 -22.45
C PHE A 467 -6.24 -4.15 -23.86
N ASP A 468 -4.92 -4.07 -24.03
CA ASP A 468 -4.30 -3.92 -25.35
C ASP A 468 -3.79 -5.28 -25.91
N TRP A 469 -3.54 -6.30 -25.07
CA TRP A 469 -3.05 -7.64 -25.45
C TRP A 469 -4.15 -8.70 -25.63
N GLY A 470 -5.43 -8.35 -25.45
CA GLY A 470 -6.57 -9.28 -25.63
C GLY A 470 -6.80 -10.30 -24.51
N LEU A 471 -6.05 -10.25 -23.40
CA LEU A 471 -6.17 -11.20 -22.28
C LEU A 471 -7.29 -10.85 -21.27
N LYS A 472 -8.09 -9.79 -21.55
CA LYS A 472 -9.14 -9.24 -20.68
C LYS A 472 -9.94 -10.31 -19.93
N GLU A 473 -10.58 -11.21 -20.67
CA GLU A 473 -11.50 -12.18 -20.07
C GLU A 473 -10.79 -13.30 -19.32
N GLU A 474 -9.58 -13.73 -19.72
CA GLU A 474 -8.81 -14.70 -18.93
C GLU A 474 -8.40 -14.11 -17.57
N ILE A 475 -7.90 -12.86 -17.57
CA ILE A 475 -7.50 -12.14 -16.35
C ILE A 475 -8.72 -11.87 -15.45
N LYS A 476 -9.82 -11.36 -16.02
CA LYS A 476 -11.09 -11.13 -15.31
C LYS A 476 -11.64 -12.41 -14.68
N ASN A 477 -11.62 -13.53 -15.39
CA ASN A 477 -12.06 -14.82 -14.84
C ASN A 477 -11.20 -15.26 -13.63
N LEU A 478 -9.89 -15.02 -13.66
CA LEU A 478 -9.00 -15.27 -12.52
C LEU A 478 -9.26 -14.31 -11.34
N VAL A 479 -9.59 -13.03 -11.58
CA VAL A 479 -10.02 -12.08 -10.54
C VAL A 479 -11.33 -12.53 -9.89
N LYS A 480 -12.35 -12.89 -10.67
CA LYS A 480 -13.63 -13.39 -10.12
C LYS A 480 -13.47 -14.73 -9.39
N LEU A 481 -12.56 -15.60 -9.85
CA LEU A 481 -12.20 -16.84 -9.15
C LEU A 481 -11.57 -16.54 -7.78
N ARG A 482 -10.61 -15.60 -7.71
CA ARG A 482 -10.00 -15.11 -6.46
C ARG A 482 -11.07 -14.61 -5.49
N GLN A 483 -11.93 -13.71 -5.96
CA GLN A 483 -12.98 -13.07 -5.16
C GLN A 483 -14.00 -14.07 -4.62
N ARG A 484 -14.57 -14.94 -5.47
CA ARG A 484 -15.63 -15.88 -5.04
C ARG A 484 -15.14 -16.97 -4.08
N ASN A 485 -13.87 -17.37 -4.17
CA ASN A 485 -13.24 -18.28 -3.22
C ASN A 485 -12.74 -17.55 -1.94
N GLY A 486 -12.80 -16.22 -1.89
CA GLY A 486 -12.32 -15.43 -0.75
C GLY A 486 -10.80 -15.49 -0.58
N VAL A 487 -10.05 -15.65 -1.67
CA VAL A 487 -8.58 -15.62 -1.65
C VAL A 487 -8.12 -14.19 -1.43
N HIS A 488 -7.24 -13.98 -0.44
CA HIS A 488 -6.90 -12.66 0.08
C HIS A 488 -5.40 -12.56 0.40
N ALA A 489 -4.89 -11.35 0.66
CA ALA A 489 -3.46 -11.08 0.88
C ALA A 489 -2.85 -11.68 2.16
N LYS A 490 -3.57 -12.59 2.85
CA LYS A 490 -3.08 -13.43 3.95
C LYS A 490 -3.52 -14.91 3.85
N SER A 491 -4.07 -15.34 2.71
CA SER A 491 -4.43 -16.73 2.48
C SER A 491 -3.25 -17.67 2.73
N PRO A 492 -3.41 -18.81 3.44
CA PRO A 492 -2.40 -19.84 3.49
C PRO A 492 -2.11 -20.45 2.10
N VAL A 493 -0.83 -20.73 1.82
CA VAL A 493 -0.38 -21.49 0.64
C VAL A 493 0.30 -22.77 1.10
N LYS A 494 -0.03 -23.86 0.44
CA LYS A 494 0.56 -25.19 0.64
C LYS A 494 1.08 -25.68 -0.71
N ILE A 495 2.40 -25.57 -0.91
CA ILE A 495 3.05 -25.98 -2.15
C ILE A 495 3.15 -27.51 -2.16
N LEU A 496 2.43 -28.15 -3.08
CA LEU A 496 2.36 -29.60 -3.23
C LEU A 496 3.51 -30.14 -4.09
N ALA A 497 3.91 -29.41 -5.14
CA ALA A 497 5.06 -29.72 -5.97
C ALA A 497 5.73 -28.45 -6.49
N ALA A 498 7.05 -28.53 -6.69
CA ALA A 498 7.88 -27.53 -7.35
C ALA A 498 9.07 -28.26 -7.98
N GLU A 499 8.99 -28.47 -9.29
CA GLU A 499 9.87 -29.27 -10.15
C GLU A 499 10.20 -28.46 -11.42
N SER A 500 11.08 -28.93 -12.31
CA SER A 500 11.50 -28.16 -13.49
C SER A 500 10.34 -27.83 -14.45
N ASP A 501 9.43 -28.78 -14.68
CA ASP A 501 8.33 -28.69 -15.65
C ASP A 501 6.93 -28.59 -14.98
N MET A 502 6.87 -28.48 -13.66
CA MET A 502 5.61 -28.41 -12.90
C MET A 502 5.74 -27.67 -11.56
N TYR A 503 4.79 -26.80 -11.26
CA TYR A 503 4.49 -26.33 -9.89
C TYR A 503 3.02 -26.55 -9.58
N VAL A 504 2.72 -26.97 -8.36
CA VAL A 504 1.35 -27.20 -7.88
C VAL A 504 1.23 -26.65 -6.46
N ALA A 505 0.22 -25.82 -6.20
CA ALA A 505 -0.05 -25.29 -4.87
C ALA A 505 -1.56 -25.19 -4.57
N GLU A 506 -1.92 -25.53 -3.34
CA GLU A 506 -3.25 -25.31 -2.76
C GLU A 506 -3.24 -23.99 -1.98
N VAL A 507 -4.18 -23.10 -2.28
CA VAL A 507 -4.34 -21.79 -1.62
C VAL A 507 -5.71 -21.74 -0.95
N ILE A 508 -5.74 -21.35 0.32
CA ILE A 508 -6.95 -21.38 1.16
C ILE A 508 -7.51 -19.96 1.28
N GLY A 509 -8.64 -19.71 0.62
CA GLY A 509 -9.45 -18.50 0.82
C GLY A 509 -10.45 -18.66 1.97
N THR A 510 -11.17 -17.59 2.29
CA THR A 510 -12.20 -17.61 3.35
C THR A 510 -13.47 -18.35 2.97
N SER A 511 -13.75 -18.50 1.67
CA SER A 511 -15.01 -19.02 1.13
C SER A 511 -14.85 -20.30 0.31
N GLY A 512 -13.60 -20.66 -0.02
CA GLY A 512 -13.25 -21.81 -0.83
C GLY A 512 -11.74 -22.03 -0.88
N SER A 513 -11.31 -23.13 -1.50
CA SER A 513 -9.90 -23.45 -1.72
C SER A 513 -9.64 -23.55 -3.21
N VAL A 514 -8.44 -23.14 -3.63
CA VAL A 514 -8.02 -23.07 -5.03
C VAL A 514 -6.74 -23.90 -5.21
N ILE A 515 -6.67 -24.74 -6.23
CA ILE A 515 -5.41 -25.38 -6.65
C ILE A 515 -4.95 -24.72 -7.94
N LEU A 516 -3.73 -24.18 -7.93
CA LEU A 516 -3.00 -23.78 -9.14
C LEU A 516 -2.07 -24.91 -9.56
N LYS A 517 -1.98 -25.16 -10.87
CA LYS A 517 -0.86 -25.83 -11.51
C LYS A 517 -0.26 -24.94 -12.60
N LEU A 518 1.07 -24.89 -12.65
CA LEU A 518 1.89 -24.24 -13.71
C LEU A 518 2.82 -25.25 -14.40
N GLY A 519 3.43 -24.84 -15.50
CA GLY A 519 4.42 -25.60 -16.27
C GLY A 519 3.84 -26.52 -17.35
N PRO A 520 4.68 -27.06 -18.26
CA PRO A 520 4.22 -27.86 -19.39
C PRO A 520 3.79 -29.30 -19.05
N ARG A 521 4.15 -29.88 -17.89
CA ARG A 521 3.84 -31.29 -17.57
C ARG A 521 2.33 -31.55 -17.62
N TYR A 522 1.85 -32.49 -18.44
CA TYR A 522 0.42 -32.79 -18.49
C TYR A 522 -0.05 -33.62 -17.28
N ASP A 523 0.65 -34.72 -17.00
CA ASP A 523 0.28 -35.62 -15.90
C ASP A 523 0.76 -35.10 -14.55
N MET A 524 -0.18 -35.02 -13.59
CA MET A 524 0.07 -34.65 -12.19
C MET A 524 0.05 -35.88 -11.26
N GLY A 525 -0.26 -37.08 -11.79
CA GLY A 525 -0.38 -38.32 -11.04
C GLY A 525 -1.30 -38.16 -9.82
N LYS A 526 -0.78 -38.49 -8.64
CA LYS A 526 -1.48 -38.37 -7.35
C LYS A 526 -1.82 -36.93 -6.92
N LEU A 527 -1.30 -35.90 -7.60
CA LEU A 527 -1.64 -34.50 -7.36
C LEU A 527 -2.80 -34.00 -8.23
N THR A 528 -3.32 -34.82 -9.14
CA THR A 528 -4.49 -34.48 -9.97
C THR A 528 -5.72 -34.28 -9.08
N PRO A 529 -6.37 -33.09 -9.09
CA PRO A 529 -7.53 -32.85 -8.23
C PRO A 529 -8.71 -33.78 -8.56
N SER A 530 -9.30 -34.37 -7.53
CA SER A 530 -10.42 -35.31 -7.63
C SER A 530 -11.68 -34.65 -8.17
N LYS A 531 -12.28 -35.24 -9.21
CA LYS A 531 -13.49 -34.71 -9.89
C LYS A 531 -14.73 -34.54 -8.99
N GLY A 532 -14.78 -35.22 -7.84
CA GLY A 532 -15.87 -35.11 -6.86
C GLY A 532 -15.71 -33.93 -5.90
N ASP A 533 -14.47 -33.55 -5.57
CA ASP A 533 -14.17 -32.50 -4.59
C ASP A 533 -13.71 -31.19 -5.25
N TRP A 534 -13.28 -31.24 -6.51
CA TRP A 534 -12.69 -30.13 -7.26
C TRP A 534 -13.24 -30.05 -8.69
N ARG A 535 -13.55 -28.84 -9.15
CA ARG A 535 -13.83 -28.56 -10.57
C ARG A 535 -12.75 -27.68 -11.15
N LYS A 536 -12.38 -27.93 -12.41
CA LYS A 536 -11.52 -27.00 -13.17
C LYS A 536 -12.30 -25.70 -13.39
N ALA A 537 -11.67 -24.58 -13.08
CA ALA A 537 -12.27 -23.25 -13.07
C ALA A 537 -11.60 -22.28 -14.06
N ALA A 538 -10.34 -22.51 -14.42
CA ALA A 538 -9.65 -21.84 -15.54
C ALA A 538 -8.52 -22.75 -16.09
N SER A 539 -8.14 -22.59 -17.35
CA SER A 539 -6.91 -23.19 -17.89
C SER A 539 -6.55 -22.58 -19.24
N GLY A 540 -5.25 -22.40 -19.48
CA GLY A 540 -4.69 -21.98 -20.76
C GLY A 540 -3.29 -22.58 -20.94
N ARG A 541 -2.44 -21.93 -21.74
CA ARG A 541 -1.09 -22.44 -22.03
C ARG A 541 -0.27 -22.60 -20.75
N ASN A 542 0.16 -23.84 -20.49
CA ASN A 542 0.96 -24.24 -19.32
C ASN A 542 0.35 -23.90 -17.93
N TYR A 543 -0.95 -23.56 -17.83
CA TYR A 543 -1.60 -23.37 -16.53
C TYR A 543 -2.97 -24.06 -16.43
N SER A 544 -3.35 -24.42 -15.20
CA SER A 544 -4.72 -24.84 -14.87
C SER A 544 -5.04 -24.48 -13.43
N VAL A 545 -6.28 -24.06 -13.20
CA VAL A 545 -6.80 -23.69 -11.88
C VAL A 545 -8.05 -24.51 -11.60
N TRP A 546 -8.13 -25.08 -10.41
CA TRP A 546 -9.31 -25.74 -9.88
C TRP A 546 -9.81 -25.00 -8.65
N GLU A 547 -11.12 -25.00 -8.44
CA GLU A 547 -11.73 -24.58 -7.18
C GLU A 547 -12.42 -25.76 -6.52
N LYS A 548 -12.43 -25.75 -5.19
CA LYS A 548 -13.09 -26.77 -4.40
C LYS A 548 -14.61 -26.66 -4.56
N ILE A 549 -15.27 -27.78 -4.82
CA ILE A 549 -16.72 -27.84 -4.93
C ILE A 549 -17.31 -27.60 -3.53
N PRO A 550 -18.20 -26.61 -3.33
CA PRO A 550 -18.86 -26.42 -2.04
C PRO A 550 -19.67 -27.67 -1.69
N VAL A 551 -19.41 -28.25 -0.52
CA VAL A 551 -20.27 -29.31 0.04
C VAL A 551 -21.63 -28.67 0.33
N PRO A 552 -22.74 -29.20 -0.20
CA PRO A 552 -24.06 -28.72 0.17
C PRO A 552 -24.26 -28.90 1.67
N ILE A 553 -24.37 -27.80 2.42
CA ILE A 553 -24.80 -27.87 3.81
C ILE A 553 -26.23 -28.39 3.79
N PRO A 554 -26.55 -29.51 4.46
CA PRO A 554 -27.94 -29.96 4.57
C PRO A 554 -28.78 -28.82 5.15
N ALA A 555 -29.92 -28.54 4.54
CA ALA A 555 -30.82 -27.50 5.03
C ALA A 555 -31.11 -27.75 6.52
N PRO A 556 -31.11 -26.72 7.39
CA PRO A 556 -31.52 -26.88 8.76
C PRO A 556 -32.87 -27.60 8.81
N LEU A 557 -32.97 -28.68 9.59
CA LEU A 557 -34.24 -29.34 9.82
C LEU A 557 -35.26 -28.28 10.24
N PRO A 558 -36.48 -28.26 9.66
CA PRO A 558 -37.45 -27.22 9.94
C PRO A 558 -37.69 -27.19 11.45
N THR A 559 -37.33 -26.07 12.07
CA THR A 559 -37.61 -25.84 13.48
C THR A 559 -39.12 -25.86 13.66
N PHE A 560 -39.63 -26.95 14.22
CA PHE A 560 -41.01 -27.01 14.68
C PHE A 560 -41.19 -25.93 15.73
N ALA A 561 -41.73 -24.79 15.30
CA ALA A 561 -42.23 -23.78 16.20
C ALA A 561 -43.38 -24.44 16.98
N ALA A 562 -43.11 -24.78 18.24
CA ALA A 562 -44.15 -25.18 19.17
C ALA A 562 -45.05 -23.96 19.41
N GLY A 563 -46.13 -23.86 18.64
CA GLY A 563 -47.15 -22.84 18.80
C GLY A 563 -47.79 -23.00 20.17
N LEU A 564 -47.43 -22.10 21.10
CA LEU A 564 -48.11 -21.95 22.38
C LEU A 564 -49.35 -21.05 22.22
N ASP A 565 -50.20 -21.42 21.26
CA ASP A 565 -51.56 -20.90 21.16
C ASP A 565 -52.42 -21.65 22.19
N ALA A 566 -52.80 -20.94 23.25
CA ALA A 566 -53.44 -21.52 24.43
C ALA A 566 -54.97 -21.63 24.27
N GLU A 567 -55.43 -22.68 23.60
CA GLU A 567 -56.83 -23.14 23.69
C GLU A 567 -57.07 -23.92 25.01
N PRO A 568 -58.23 -23.78 25.66
CA PRO A 568 -58.48 -24.33 26.99
C PRO A 568 -58.76 -25.84 26.98
N LEU A 569 -58.23 -26.55 27.99
CA LEU A 569 -58.45 -27.99 28.19
C LEU A 569 -59.91 -28.32 28.54
N PRO A 570 -60.52 -29.32 27.89
CA PRO A 570 -61.84 -29.84 28.28
C PRO A 570 -61.88 -30.48 29.68
N GLU A 571 -63.07 -30.48 30.26
CA GLU A 571 -63.38 -30.81 31.66
C GLU A 571 -63.36 -32.33 31.96
N LEU A 572 -62.17 -32.96 31.96
CA LEU A 572 -62.08 -34.43 32.18
C LEU A 572 -60.83 -34.92 32.95
N ALA A 573 -60.29 -34.08 33.84
CA ALA A 573 -59.15 -34.43 34.72
C ALA A 573 -59.37 -33.99 36.18
N ARG A 574 -60.51 -34.37 36.78
CA ARG A 574 -60.89 -33.99 38.15
C ARG A 574 -61.44 -35.15 39.00
N MET A 575 -60.94 -36.36 38.75
CA MET A 575 -61.19 -37.56 39.55
C MET A 575 -59.86 -38.31 39.76
N LEU A 576 -59.73 -38.96 40.91
CA LEU A 576 -58.52 -39.58 41.48
C LEU A 576 -57.51 -38.58 42.07
N LEU A 577 -57.08 -38.88 43.32
CA LEU A 577 -56.43 -37.99 44.27
C LEU A 577 -57.38 -36.83 44.69
N ASP A 578 -57.93 -36.76 45.90
CA ASP A 578 -57.45 -37.31 47.17
C ASP A 578 -58.59 -37.72 48.12
N GLU A 579 -58.78 -39.03 48.31
CA GLU A 579 -59.41 -39.60 49.50
C GLU A 579 -58.35 -40.28 50.37
N THR A 580 -57.71 -39.57 51.30
CA THR A 580 -57.48 -40.12 52.65
C THR A 580 -57.25 -39.03 53.70
N SER A 581 -58.14 -38.98 54.70
CA SER A 581 -58.10 -38.01 55.78
C SER A 581 -57.11 -38.37 56.90
N ASN A 582 -56.61 -37.33 57.59
CA ASN A 582 -56.20 -37.34 59.01
C ASN A 582 -55.14 -38.35 59.47
N LYS A 583 -53.93 -37.85 59.80
CA LYS A 583 -53.37 -37.78 61.19
C LYS A 583 -51.96 -37.16 61.18
N GLU A 584 -51.75 -36.07 61.93
CA GLU A 584 -51.21 -36.02 63.31
C GLU A 584 -49.70 -36.34 63.43
N GLU A 585 -48.95 -35.33 63.89
CA GLU A 585 -47.68 -35.33 64.64
C GLU A 585 -46.54 -36.35 64.37
N GLY A 586 -45.28 -35.89 64.30
CA GLY A 586 -44.14 -36.82 64.55
C GLY A 586 -42.76 -36.47 64.00
N ALA A 587 -42.06 -35.50 64.60
CA ALA A 587 -40.62 -35.48 64.88
C ALA A 587 -39.53 -36.00 63.87
N GLN A 588 -38.57 -35.11 63.60
CA GLN A 588 -37.11 -35.33 63.46
C GLN A 588 -36.48 -35.99 62.21
N LYS A 589 -35.44 -35.27 61.70
CA LYS A 589 -34.15 -35.72 61.12
C LYS A 589 -34.20 -36.72 59.94
N GLY A 590 -33.55 -36.49 58.80
CA GLY A 590 -32.36 -35.66 58.55
C GLY A 590 -31.12 -36.55 58.43
N GLY A 591 -30.93 -37.18 57.26
CA GLY A 591 -29.88 -38.18 57.03
C GLY A 591 -29.51 -38.36 55.55
N VAL A 592 -28.49 -37.60 55.12
CA VAL A 592 -27.42 -37.90 54.15
C VAL A 592 -27.66 -38.92 53.00
N GLY A 593 -27.37 -38.48 51.77
CA GLY A 593 -26.88 -39.32 50.66
C GLY A 593 -27.91 -39.56 49.54
N VAL A 594 -27.53 -39.48 48.24
CA VAL A 594 -26.23 -39.18 47.60
C VAL A 594 -26.45 -38.17 46.48
#